data_AF-A0A940ZQK3-F1
#
_entry.id   AF-A0A940ZQK3-F1
#
_cell.length_a   1.000
_cell.length_b   1.000
_cell.length_c   1.000
_cell.angle_alpha   90.00
_cell.angle_beta   90.00
_cell.angle_gamma   90.00
#
_symmetry.space_group_name_H-M   'P 1'
#
loop_
_entity.id
_entity.type
_entity.pdbx_description
1 polymer ?
#
loop_
_entity_poly.entity_id
_entity_poly.type
_entity_poly.pdbx_seq_one_letter_code
_entity_poly.pdbx_strand_id
1 'polypeptide(L)'
;MKKSILIASVCLVVFIMVMPVHVRAHCDTLDGPVVSSAKIALEKGDITPVLKWIRSSDEKEIAEVFQKTLAARKSGPEAKEIADRYFFETLVRIHRAG
;
A
#
# COMPACT_ATOMS: atom_id res chain seq x y z
N MET A 1 44.49 -25.52 -9.73
CA MET A 1 43.39 -25.36 -10.72
C MET A 1 42.03 -25.77 -10.14
N LYS A 2 41.76 -27.05 -9.84
CA LYS A 2 40.44 -27.50 -9.32
C LYS A 2 40.00 -26.83 -8.00
N LYS A 3 40.93 -26.64 -7.04
CA LYS A 3 40.65 -25.97 -5.76
C LYS A 3 40.33 -24.48 -5.93
N SER A 4 41.01 -23.80 -6.84
CA SER A 4 40.77 -22.38 -7.16
C SER A 4 39.40 -22.17 -7.80
N ILE A 5 38.98 -23.09 -8.67
CA ILE A 5 37.63 -23.09 -9.25
C ILE A 5 36.57 -23.29 -8.16
N LEU A 6 36.79 -24.26 -7.25
CA LEU A 6 35.87 -24.51 -6.14
C LEU A 6 35.69 -23.28 -5.23
N ILE A 7 36.79 -22.59 -4.89
CA ILE A 7 36.75 -21.38 -4.05
C ILE A 7 35.99 -20.25 -4.77
N ALA A 8 36.27 -20.02 -6.06
CA ALA A 8 35.57 -19.00 -6.83
C ALA A 8 34.06 -19.27 -6.93
N SER A 9 33.66 -20.53 -7.12
CA SER A 9 32.25 -20.93 -7.15
C SER A 9 31.55 -20.68 -5.81
N VAL A 10 32.20 -21.00 -4.70
CA VAL A 10 31.66 -20.74 -3.35
C VAL A 10 31.52 -19.24 -3.10
N CYS A 11 32.54 -18.44 -3.44
CA CYS A 11 32.47 -16.99 -3.31
C CYS A 11 31.35 -16.36 -4.14
N LEU A 12 31.11 -16.87 -5.36
CA LEU A 12 30.02 -16.39 -6.21
C LEU A 12 28.63 -16.69 -5.62
N VAL A 13 28.42 -17.91 -5.10
CA VAL A 13 27.14 -18.29 -4.47
C VAL A 13 26.89 -17.46 -3.22
N VAL A 14 27.91 -17.27 -2.39
CA VAL A 14 27.82 -16.40 -1.20
C VAL A 14 27.46 -14.97 -1.65
N PHE A 15 28.15 -14.43 -2.66
CA PHE A 15 27.88 -13.08 -3.17
C PHE A 15 26.43 -12.92 -3.66
N ILE A 16 25.88 -13.90 -4.36
CA ILE A 16 24.47 -13.89 -4.79
C ILE A 16 23.51 -13.91 -3.58
N MET A 17 23.79 -14.70 -2.55
CA MET A 17 22.94 -14.75 -1.34
C MET A 17 22.94 -13.45 -0.53
N VAL A 18 24.00 -12.64 -0.59
CA VAL A 18 24.06 -11.35 0.14
C VAL A 18 23.49 -10.17 -0.66
N MET A 19 23.05 -10.38 -1.91
CA MET A 19 22.42 -9.31 -2.68
C MET A 19 21.05 -8.96 -2.10
N PRO A 20 20.81 -7.70 -1.72
CA PRO A 20 19.50 -7.28 -1.21
C PRO A 20 18.46 -7.38 -2.33
N VAL A 21 17.54 -8.34 -2.20
CA VAL A 21 16.38 -8.42 -3.08
C VAL A 21 15.48 -7.23 -2.80
N HIS A 22 15.26 -6.37 -3.80
CA HIS A 22 14.31 -5.26 -3.69
C HIS A 22 12.89 -5.81 -3.65
N VAL A 23 12.33 -5.99 -2.45
CA VAL A 23 10.90 -6.26 -2.28
C VAL A 23 10.17 -4.93 -2.50
N ARG A 24 9.52 -4.79 -3.65
CA ARG A 24 8.59 -3.68 -3.87
C ARG A 24 7.35 -3.93 -3.03
N ALA A 25 7.01 -2.96 -2.18
CA ALA A 25 5.72 -2.95 -1.51
C ALA A 25 4.64 -2.73 -2.59
N HIS A 26 4.06 -3.83 -3.04
CA HIS A 26 2.99 -3.84 -4.05
C HIS A 26 1.63 -3.51 -3.41
N CYS A 27 1.58 -3.54 -2.08
CA CYS A 27 0.41 -3.25 -1.25
C CYS A 27 -0.16 -1.84 -1.53
N ASP A 28 0.74 -0.90 -1.80
CA ASP A 28 0.57 0.55 -1.83
C ASP A 28 0.51 1.13 -3.25
N THR A 29 0.19 0.30 -4.24
CA THR A 29 -0.18 0.73 -5.60
C THR A 29 -1.69 0.91 -5.73
N LEU A 30 -2.16 1.59 -6.79
CA LEU A 30 -3.60 1.77 -7.06
C LEU A 30 -4.35 0.46 -7.35
N ASP A 31 -3.60 -0.54 -7.80
CA ASP A 31 -4.08 -1.90 -8.05
C ASP A 31 -3.71 -2.86 -6.90
N GLY A 32 -3.11 -2.31 -5.83
CA GLY A 32 -2.71 -3.05 -4.66
C GLY A 32 -3.88 -3.40 -3.73
N PRO A 33 -3.66 -4.34 -2.79
CA PRO A 33 -4.67 -4.76 -1.81
C PRO A 33 -5.15 -3.65 -0.86
N VAL A 34 -4.32 -2.64 -0.57
CA VAL A 34 -4.72 -1.49 0.26
C VAL A 34 -5.82 -0.70 -0.44
N VAL A 35 -5.57 -0.31 -1.70
CA VAL A 35 -6.54 0.45 -2.51
C VAL A 35 -7.75 -0.40 -2.88
N SER A 36 -7.58 -1.71 -3.08
CA SER A 36 -8.71 -2.63 -3.27
C SER A 36 -9.67 -2.63 -2.07
N SER A 37 -9.13 -2.59 -0.85
CA SER A 37 -9.95 -2.49 0.36
C SER A 37 -10.63 -1.13 0.49
N ALA A 38 -9.94 -0.05 0.10
CA ALA A 38 -10.50 1.30 0.05
C ALA A 38 -11.68 1.41 -0.94
N LYS A 39 -11.56 0.82 -2.13
CA LYS A 39 -12.65 0.75 -3.11
C LYS A 39 -13.89 0.08 -2.49
N ILE A 40 -13.72 -1.09 -1.87
CA ILE A 40 -14.81 -1.79 -1.19
C ILE A 40 -15.44 -0.93 -0.08
N ALA A 41 -14.60 -0.27 0.73
CA ALA A 41 -15.07 0.58 1.82
C ALA A 41 -15.91 1.74 1.31
N LEU A 42 -15.44 2.44 0.28
CA LEU A 42 -16.17 3.56 -0.33
C LEU A 42 -17.47 3.12 -0.99
N GLU A 43 -17.50 1.99 -1.69
CA GLU A 43 -18.73 1.47 -2.31
C GLU A 43 -19.78 1.08 -1.26
N LYS A 44 -19.35 0.55 -0.12
CA LYS A 44 -20.24 0.16 0.98
C LYS A 44 -20.59 1.30 1.94
N GLY A 45 -19.84 2.40 1.91
CA GLY A 45 -19.89 3.43 2.95
C GLY A 45 -19.43 2.94 4.33
N ASP A 46 -18.63 1.86 4.37
CA ASP A 46 -18.16 1.21 5.59
C ASP A 46 -16.62 1.23 5.63
N ILE A 47 -16.03 1.88 6.64
CA ILE A 47 -14.59 2.05 6.76
C ILE A 47 -13.85 0.77 7.19
N THR A 48 -14.56 -0.21 7.75
CA THR A 48 -13.99 -1.42 8.38
C THR A 48 -12.93 -2.14 7.52
N PRO A 49 -13.10 -2.33 6.19
CA PRO A 49 -12.10 -2.99 5.35
C PRO A 49 -10.73 -2.31 5.32
N VAL A 50 -10.68 -1.00 5.62
CA VAL A 50 -9.47 -0.17 5.57
C VAL A 50 -8.67 -0.24 6.86
N LEU A 51 -9.32 -0.41 8.02
CA LEU A 51 -8.69 -0.29 9.33
C LEU A 51 -7.54 -1.29 9.55
N LYS A 52 -7.59 -2.46 8.92
CA LYS A 52 -6.52 -3.47 9.00
C LYS A 52 -5.19 -3.05 8.34
N TRP A 53 -5.20 -1.99 7.53
CA TRP A 53 -4.02 -1.52 6.79
C TRP A 53 -3.28 -0.36 7.47
N ILE A 54 -3.76 0.07 8.64
CA ILE A 54 -3.22 1.22 9.37
C ILE A 54 -3.06 0.87 10.84
N ARG A 55 -2.31 1.70 11.57
CA ARG A 55 -2.22 1.60 13.04
C ARG A 55 -3.44 2.20 13.69
N SER A 56 -3.75 1.75 14.90
CA SER A 56 -4.86 2.30 15.69
C SER A 56 -4.71 3.80 16.00
N SER A 57 -3.48 4.34 16.03
CA SER A 57 -3.25 5.78 16.18
C SER A 57 -3.77 6.62 15.01
N ASP A 58 -3.86 6.01 13.83
CA ASP A 58 -4.17 6.68 12.57
C ASP A 58 -5.67 6.53 12.20
N GLU A 59 -6.43 5.74 12.97
CA GLU A 59 -7.85 5.46 12.73
C GLU A 59 -8.72 6.73 12.73
N LYS A 60 -8.41 7.68 13.60
CA LYS A 60 -9.14 8.95 13.67
C LYS A 60 -8.97 9.76 12.37
N GLU A 61 -7.74 9.89 11.89
CA GLU A 61 -7.44 10.64 10.66
C GLU A 61 -8.15 9.99 9.47
N ILE A 62 -8.04 8.67 9.31
CA ILE A 62 -8.67 8.00 8.17
C ILE A 62 -10.20 8.10 8.22
N ALA A 63 -10.80 8.08 9.42
CA ALA A 63 -12.24 8.21 9.59
C ALA A 63 -12.74 9.58 9.15
N GLU A 64 -12.03 10.66 9.54
CA GLU A 64 -12.36 12.02 9.11
C GLU A 64 -12.26 12.19 7.59
N VAL A 65 -11.19 11.66 6.99
CA VAL A 65 -10.98 11.71 5.53
C VAL A 65 -12.05 10.89 4.81
N PHE A 66 -12.38 9.69 5.32
CA PHE A 66 -13.42 8.83 4.73
C PHE A 66 -14.78 9.52 4.67
N GLN A 67 -15.20 10.19 5.75
CA GLN A 67 -16.46 10.93 5.77
C GLN A 67 -16.46 12.11 4.80
N LYS A 68 -15.36 12.87 4.72
CA LYS A 68 -15.21 13.96 3.74
C LYS A 68 -15.27 13.44 2.31
N THR A 69 -14.62 12.30 2.04
CA THR A 69 -14.67 11.64 0.74
C THR A 69 -16.09 11.22 0.39
N LEU A 70 -16.84 10.58 1.30
CA LEU A 70 -18.24 10.22 1.05
C LEU A 70 -19.13 11.44 0.77
N ALA A 71 -18.88 12.57 1.44
CA ALA A 71 -19.61 13.82 1.18
C ALA A 71 -19.27 14.38 -0.21
N ALA A 72 -17.98 14.49 -0.55
CA ALA A 72 -17.53 15.03 -1.84
C ALA A 72 -17.98 14.20 -3.04
N ARG A 73 -18.04 12.87 -2.91
CA ARG A 73 -18.52 11.96 -3.97
C ARG A 73 -19.96 12.26 -4.42
N LYS A 74 -20.78 12.91 -3.58
CA LYS A 74 -22.16 13.27 -3.92
C LYS A 74 -22.27 14.44 -4.89
N SER A 75 -21.18 15.16 -5.14
CA SER A 75 -21.17 16.36 -5.99
C SER A 75 -21.06 16.06 -7.49
N GLY A 76 -20.99 14.80 -7.90
CA GLY A 76 -21.00 14.39 -9.31
C GLY A 76 -19.85 13.42 -9.68
N PRO A 77 -19.82 12.91 -10.92
CA PRO A 77 -18.85 11.91 -11.37
C PRO A 77 -17.39 12.38 -11.25
N GLU A 78 -17.09 13.61 -11.64
CA GLU A 78 -15.74 14.18 -11.58
C GLU A 78 -15.29 14.37 -10.12
N ALA A 79 -16.20 14.88 -9.27
CA ALA A 79 -15.94 15.03 -7.85
C ALA A 79 -15.72 13.68 -7.16
N LYS A 80 -16.46 12.64 -7.58
CA LYS A 80 -16.26 11.27 -7.10
C LYS A 80 -14.86 10.76 -7.44
N GLU A 81 -14.40 10.93 -8.67
CA GLU A 81 -13.05 10.47 -9.07
C GLU A 81 -11.95 11.17 -8.26
N ILE A 82 -12.05 12.49 -8.10
CA ILE A 82 -11.10 13.29 -7.32
C ILE A 82 -11.11 12.87 -5.85
N ALA A 83 -12.28 12.70 -5.26
CA ALA A 83 -12.44 12.31 -3.85
C ALA A 83 -11.94 10.88 -3.59
N ASP A 84 -12.22 9.94 -4.50
CA ASP A 84 -11.72 8.57 -4.45
C ASP A 84 -10.18 8.56 -4.50
N ARG A 85 -9.60 9.32 -5.45
CA ARG A 85 -8.15 9.47 -5.60
C ARG A 85 -7.49 10.02 -4.33
N TYR A 86 -8.04 11.10 -3.78
CA TYR A 86 -7.54 11.72 -2.55
C TYR A 86 -7.55 10.75 -1.37
N PHE A 87 -8.62 9.96 -1.23
CA PHE A 87 -8.69 8.93 -0.18
C PHE A 87 -7.65 7.83 -0.37
N PHE A 88 -7.47 7.33 -1.60
CA PHE A 88 -6.49 6.28 -1.89
C PHE A 88 -5.06 6.73 -1.58
N GLU A 89 -4.68 7.93 -2.02
CA GLU A 89 -3.34 8.48 -1.77
C GLU A 89 -3.11 8.73 -0.27
N THR A 90 -4.13 9.23 0.43
CA THR A 90 -4.06 9.44 1.89
C THR A 90 -3.90 8.13 2.64
N LEU A 91 -4.69 7.12 2.30
CA LEU A 91 -4.58 5.79 2.92
C LEU A 91 -3.22 5.16 2.64
N VAL A 92 -2.73 5.22 1.40
CA VAL A 92 -1.41 4.69 1.04
C VAL A 92 -0.31 5.42 1.82
N ARG A 93 -0.38 6.74 1.96
CA ARG A 93 0.57 7.50 2.78
C ARG A 93 0.57 7.03 4.23
N ILE A 94 -0.60 6.86 4.84
CA ILE A 94 -0.74 6.40 6.23
C ILE A 94 -0.21 4.97 6.37
N HIS A 95 -0.60 4.05 5.48
CA HIS A 95 -0.14 2.66 5.46
C HIS A 95 1.40 2.57 5.40
N ARG A 96 2.03 3.40 4.56
CA ARG A 96 3.50 3.44 4.44
C ARG A 96 4.21 4.01 5.67
N ALA A 97 3.50 4.71 6.54
CA ALA A 97 4.05 5.32 7.75
C ALA A 97 4.10 4.36 8.96
N GLY A 98 3.51 3.16 8.86
CA GLY A 98 3.69 2.08 9.85
C GLY A 98 2.59 1.03 9.85
#